data_AF-A0A239ASW9-F1
#
_entry.id   AF-A0A239ASW9-F1
#
_cell.length_a   1.000
_cell.length_b   1.000
_cell.length_c   1.000
_cell.angle_alpha   90.00
_cell.angle_beta   90.00
_cell.angle_gamma   90.00
#
_symmetry.space_group_name_H-M   'P 1'
#
loop_
_entity.id
_entity.type
_entity.pdbx_description
1 polymer ?
#
loop_
_entity_poly.entity_id
_entity_poly.type
_entity_poly.pdbx_seq_one_letter_code
_entity_poly.pdbx_strand_id
1 'polypeptide(L)'
;MATVINPESQRVQASFSAVAKHYAVEVRACPPRRGNRKGVVEKANHVAAQRFWRTLPDDVTVEQAQRQLDSWCAKRGDARLRATAGGKASVATVAAAEPLRPPPASLRPGSGAGLVVCHPARAGSVV
;
A
#
# COMPACT_ATOMS: atom_id res chain seq x y z
N MET A 1 5.57 3.56 15.48
CA MET A 1 5.40 2.83 14.19
C MET A 1 5.93 3.73 13.08
N ALA A 2 6.96 3.32 12.33
CA ALA A 2 7.53 4.16 11.27
C ALA A 2 6.63 4.10 10.02
N THR A 3 6.14 5.24 9.57
CA THR A 3 5.29 5.38 8.38
C THR A 3 6.11 5.75 7.15
N VAL A 4 5.64 5.47 5.93
CA VAL A 4 6.34 5.86 4.68
C VAL A 4 6.60 7.37 4.58
N ILE A 5 5.68 8.17 5.11
CA ILE A 5 5.75 9.64 5.17
C ILE A 5 6.05 10.06 6.62
N ASN A 6 6.95 11.01 6.81
CA ASN A 6 7.14 11.68 8.09
C ASN A 6 5.91 12.58 8.37
N PRO A 7 5.21 12.39 9.49
CA PRO A 7 3.93 13.05 9.74
C PRO A 7 4.04 14.57 9.93
N GLU A 8 5.16 15.06 10.45
CA GLU A 8 5.39 16.48 10.71
C GLU A 8 5.78 17.24 9.43
N SER A 9 6.73 16.69 8.67
CA SER A 9 7.27 17.32 7.46
C SER A 9 6.54 16.94 6.17
N GLN A 10 5.68 15.92 6.19
CA GLN A 10 5.00 15.36 5.02
C GLN A 10 5.96 14.86 3.91
N ARG A 11 7.25 14.65 4.24
CA ARG A 11 8.26 14.14 3.32
C ARG A 11 8.38 12.62 3.41
N VAL A 12 8.78 11.98 2.31
CA VAL A 12 9.10 10.55 2.28
C VAL A 12 10.29 10.27 3.20
N GLN A 13 10.19 9.25 4.04
CA GLN A 13 11.30 8.86 4.92
C GLN A 13 12.49 8.36 4.10
N ALA A 14 13.71 8.64 4.58
CA ALA A 14 14.95 8.23 3.91
C ALA A 14 15.00 6.72 3.66
N SER A 15 14.55 5.92 4.64
CA SER A 15 14.43 4.45 4.55
C SER A 15 13.56 3.99 3.37
N PHE A 16 12.54 4.76 3.01
CA PHE A 16 11.61 4.42 1.92
C PHE A 16 12.02 5.01 0.57
N SER A 17 12.88 6.03 0.56
CA SER A 17 13.34 6.67 -0.68
C SER A 17 14.05 5.69 -1.63
N ALA A 18 14.76 4.70 -1.09
CA ALA A 18 15.41 3.65 -1.87
C ALA A 18 14.40 2.74 -2.59
N VAL A 19 13.28 2.43 -1.93
CA VAL A 19 12.18 1.64 -2.50
C VAL A 19 11.52 2.40 -3.64
N ALA A 20 11.19 3.68 -3.42
CA ALA A 20 10.58 4.52 -4.46
C ALA A 20 11.46 4.62 -5.72
N LYS A 21 12.77 4.78 -5.55
CA LYS A 21 13.76 4.77 -6.66
C LYS A 21 13.81 3.41 -7.35
N HIS A 22 13.86 2.32 -6.60
CA HIS A 22 13.97 0.98 -7.15
C HIS A 22 12.79 0.63 -8.06
N TYR A 23 11.57 0.90 -7.59
CA TYR A 23 10.35 0.64 -8.38
C TYR A 23 9.98 1.77 -9.34
N ALA A 24 10.77 2.84 -9.42
CA ALA A 24 10.51 4.04 -10.21
C ALA A 24 9.09 4.60 -9.99
N VAL A 25 8.67 4.70 -8.73
CA VAL A 25 7.35 5.19 -8.31
C VAL A 25 7.45 6.54 -7.61
N GLU A 26 6.46 7.40 -7.85
CA GLU A 26 6.29 8.64 -7.09
C GLU A 26 5.43 8.36 -5.85
N VAL A 27 5.89 8.79 -4.67
CA VAL A 27 5.10 8.72 -3.43
C VAL A 27 4.43 10.07 -3.21
N ARG A 28 3.11 10.12 -3.42
CA ARG A 28 2.30 11.31 -3.14
C ARG A 28 1.63 11.21 -1.78
N ALA A 29 2.06 12.05 -0.83
CA ALA A 29 1.38 12.19 0.44
C ALA A 29 -0.02 12.79 0.24
N CYS A 30 -1.03 12.18 0.86
CA CYS A 30 -2.36 12.78 0.92
C CYS A 30 -2.34 13.94 1.92
N PRO A 31 -2.71 15.18 1.53
CA PRO A 31 -2.74 16.30 2.46
C PRO A 31 -3.71 16.05 3.62
N PRO A 32 -3.44 16.62 4.80
CA PRO A 32 -4.35 16.52 5.94
C PRO A 32 -5.77 16.96 5.60
N ARG A 33 -6.76 16.23 6.14
CA ARG A 33 -8.20 16.52 5.99
C ARG A 33 -8.68 16.52 4.53
N ARG A 34 -8.05 15.75 3.63
CA ARG A 34 -8.47 15.55 2.23
C ARG A 34 -8.88 14.11 1.97
N GLY A 35 -9.87 13.62 2.72
CA GLY A 35 -10.36 12.23 2.63
C GLY A 35 -10.87 11.83 1.24
N ASN A 36 -11.39 12.78 0.46
CA ASN A 36 -11.81 12.55 -0.93
C ASN A 36 -10.67 11.99 -1.82
N ARG A 37 -9.41 12.31 -1.52
CA ARG A 37 -8.25 11.77 -2.25
C ARG A 37 -7.91 10.32 -1.87
N LYS A 38 -8.51 9.78 -0.79
CA LYS A 38 -8.34 8.40 -0.31
C LYS A 38 -9.62 7.57 -0.41
N GLY A 39 -10.75 8.18 -0.80
CA GLY A 39 -12.07 7.56 -0.78
C GLY A 39 -12.20 6.26 -1.60
N VAL A 40 -11.36 6.05 -2.62
CA VAL A 40 -11.32 4.76 -3.35
C VAL A 40 -10.84 3.63 -2.45
N VAL A 41 -9.66 3.79 -1.84
CA VAL A 41 -9.07 2.80 -0.92
C VAL A 41 -9.94 2.61 0.32
N GLU A 42 -10.44 3.71 0.89
CA GLU A 42 -11.31 3.64 2.07
C GLU A 42 -12.60 2.87 1.78
N LYS A 43 -13.23 3.12 0.62
CA LYS A 43 -14.43 2.37 0.24
C LYS A 43 -14.13 0.92 -0.09
N ALA A 44 -12.98 0.60 -0.67
CA ALA A 44 -12.55 -0.78 -0.91
C ALA A 44 -12.37 -1.54 0.41
N ASN A 45 -11.62 -0.97 1.36
CA ASN A 45 -11.39 -1.54 2.68
C ASN A 45 -12.69 -1.72 3.45
N HIS A 46 -13.57 -0.71 3.43
CA HIS A 46 -14.88 -0.81 4.07
C HIS A 46 -15.72 -1.95 3.49
N VAL A 47 -15.71 -2.16 2.16
CA VAL A 47 -16.46 -3.26 1.56
C VAL A 47 -15.85 -4.61 1.89
N ALA A 48 -14.53 -4.76 1.87
CA ALA A 48 -13.87 -6.00 2.29
C ALA A 48 -14.18 -6.32 3.77
N ALA A 49 -14.11 -5.33 4.66
CA ALA A 49 -14.48 -5.46 6.07
C ALA A 49 -15.93 -5.94 6.23
N GLN A 50 -16.86 -5.34 5.49
CA GLN A 50 -18.29 -5.64 5.64
C GLN A 50 -18.74 -6.93 4.97
N ARG A 51 -18.13 -7.32 3.85
CA ARG A 51 -18.64 -8.39 2.97
C ARG A 51 -17.76 -9.63 2.89
N PHE A 52 -16.53 -9.56 3.40
CA PHE A 52 -15.62 -10.70 3.44
C PHE A 52 -15.22 -11.01 4.89
N TRP A 53 -14.60 -10.07 5.60
CA TRP A 53 -14.07 -10.34 6.93
C TRP A 53 -15.14 -10.68 7.97
N ARG A 54 -16.35 -10.10 7.86
CA ARG A 54 -17.50 -10.44 8.71
C ARG A 54 -18.13 -11.80 8.40
N THR A 55 -17.79 -12.42 7.28
CA THR A 55 -18.38 -13.69 6.83
C THR A 55 -17.35 -14.82 6.78
N LEU A 56 -16.12 -14.55 7.24
CA LEU A 56 -15.05 -15.52 7.26
C LEU A 56 -15.28 -16.49 8.45
N PRO A 57 -15.18 -17.81 8.25
CA PRO A 57 -15.27 -18.77 9.36
C PRO A 57 -14.16 -18.58 10.39
N ASP A 58 -14.45 -18.85 11.66
CA ASP A 58 -13.49 -18.71 12.76
C ASP A 58 -12.35 -19.74 12.71
N ASP A 59 -12.58 -20.90 12.10
CA ASP A 59 -11.67 -22.05 12.02
C ASP A 59 -10.76 -22.05 10.79
N VAL A 60 -10.66 -20.93 10.08
CA VAL A 60 -9.85 -20.81 8.88
C VAL A 60 -8.37 -20.56 9.20
N THR A 61 -7.47 -21.24 8.50
CA THR A 61 -6.03 -20.89 8.58
C THR A 61 -5.75 -19.58 7.83
N VAL A 62 -4.62 -18.95 8.11
CA VAL A 62 -4.20 -17.70 7.44
C VAL A 62 -4.06 -17.90 5.92
N GLU A 63 -3.51 -19.03 5.48
CA GLU A 63 -3.32 -19.35 4.06
C GLU A 63 -4.65 -19.60 3.36
N GLN A 64 -5.60 -20.24 4.07
CA GLN A 64 -6.95 -20.44 3.56
C GLN A 64 -7.68 -19.09 3.46
N ALA A 65 -7.56 -18.22 4.46
CA ALA A 65 -8.13 -16.88 4.44
C ALA A 65 -7.59 -16.05 3.27
N GLN A 66 -6.27 -16.11 3.00
CA GLN A 66 -5.65 -15.44 1.86
C GLN A 66 -6.26 -15.93 0.53
N ARG A 67 -6.33 -17.24 0.30
CA ARG A 67 -6.94 -17.80 -0.93
C ARG A 67 -8.41 -17.42 -1.09
N GLN A 68 -9.16 -17.40 0.00
CA GLN A 68 -10.57 -16.99 -0.02
C GLN A 68 -10.71 -15.50 -0.34
N LEU A 69 -9.85 -14.65 0.22
CA LEU A 69 -9.81 -13.22 -0.06
C LEU A 69 -9.48 -12.98 -1.54
N ASP A 70 -8.49 -13.66 -2.09
CA ASP A 70 -8.09 -13.53 -3.50
C ASP A 70 -9.25 -13.94 -4.43
N SER A 71 -9.91 -15.06 -4.15
CA SER A 71 -11.11 -15.49 -4.89
C SER A 71 -12.25 -14.48 -4.76
N TRP A 72 -12.45 -13.89 -3.58
CA TRP A 72 -13.47 -12.88 -3.36
C TRP A 72 -13.15 -11.58 -4.11
N CYS A 73 -11.89 -11.14 -4.13
CA CYS A 73 -11.43 -9.98 -4.89
C CYS A 73 -11.73 -10.17 -6.37
N ALA A 74 -11.31 -11.31 -6.95
CA ALA A 74 -11.52 -11.60 -8.38
C ALA A 74 -13.01 -11.69 -8.76
N LYS A 75 -13.86 -12.29 -7.91
CA LYS A 75 -15.27 -12.54 -8.25
C LYS A 75 -16.21 -11.40 -7.88
N ARG A 76 -15.97 -10.76 -6.73
CA ARG A 76 -16.88 -9.78 -6.13
C ARG A 76 -16.25 -8.40 -6.09
N GLY A 77 -14.99 -8.29 -5.69
CA GLY A 77 -14.28 -7.01 -5.61
C GLY A 77 -14.21 -6.30 -6.97
N ASP A 78 -13.70 -7.03 -7.96
CA ASP A 78 -13.41 -6.55 -9.32
C ASP A 78 -14.66 -6.26 -10.15
N ALA A 79 -15.73 -7.04 -9.95
CA ALA A 79 -17.01 -6.86 -10.63
C ALA A 79 -17.79 -5.62 -10.16
N ARG A 80 -17.36 -4.95 -9.08
CA ARG A 80 -18.09 -3.80 -8.54
C ARG A 80 -18.08 -2.62 -9.48
N LEU A 81 -19.26 -2.08 -9.75
CA LEU A 81 -19.41 -0.87 -10.55
C LEU A 81 -19.03 0.38 -9.75
N ARG A 82 -18.35 1.30 -10.44
CA ARG A 82 -17.90 2.61 -9.97
C ARG A 82 -18.33 3.67 -10.97
N ALA A 83 -18.70 4.84 -10.48
CA ALA A 83 -18.82 6.01 -11.32
C ALA A 83 -17.41 6.47 -11.72
N THR A 84 -17.21 6.62 -13.03
CA THR A 84 -15.99 7.15 -13.65
C THR A 84 -16.37 8.35 -14.52
N ALA A 85 -15.37 9.08 -15.03
CA ALA A 85 -15.61 10.20 -15.95
C ALA A 85 -16.37 9.75 -17.22
N GLY A 86 -16.17 8.51 -17.68
CA GLY A 86 -16.84 7.93 -18.85
C GLY A 86 -18.11 7.14 -18.55
N GLY A 87 -18.68 7.27 -17.34
CA GLY A 87 -19.86 6.51 -16.92
C GLY A 87 -19.56 5.41 -15.91
N LYS A 88 -20.47 4.43 -15.76
CA LYS A 88 -20.28 3.33 -14.81
C LYS A 88 -19.38 2.25 -15.42
N ALA A 89 -18.29 1.92 -14.75
CA ALA A 89 -17.38 0.84 -15.15
C ALA A 89 -17.07 -0.06 -13.95
N SER A 90 -16.71 -1.32 -14.20
CA SER A 90 -16.26 -2.22 -13.13
C SER A 90 -14.86 -1.84 -12.63
N VAL A 91 -14.51 -2.23 -11.40
CA VAL A 91 -13.14 -2.01 -10.87
C VAL A 91 -12.10 -2.68 -11.77
N ALA A 92 -12.36 -3.89 -12.25
CA ALA A 92 -11.48 -4.56 -13.21
C ALA A 92 -11.33 -3.78 -14.52
N THR A 93 -12.42 -3.23 -15.05
CA THR A 93 -12.38 -2.42 -16.28
C THR A 93 -11.51 -1.18 -16.10
N VAL A 94 -11.64 -0.49 -14.95
CA VAL A 94 -10.81 0.69 -14.65
C VAL A 94 -9.34 0.27 -14.47
N ALA A 95 -9.07 -0.81 -13.74
CA ALA A 95 -7.71 -1.30 -13.53
C ALA A 95 -7.02 -1.71 -14.85
N ALA A 96 -7.76 -2.32 -15.78
CA ALA A 96 -7.23 -2.69 -17.09
C ALA A 96 -6.85 -1.47 -17.95
N ALA A 97 -7.50 -0.32 -17.75
CA ALA A 97 -7.16 0.94 -18.41
C ALA A 97 -5.92 1.62 -17.81
N GLU A 98 -5.49 1.22 -16.61
CA GLU A 98 -4.35 1.78 -15.87
C GLU A 98 -3.33 0.69 -15.52
N PRO A 99 -2.71 0.02 -16.51
CA PRO A 99 -1.82 -1.11 -16.26
C PRO A 99 -0.61 -0.70 -15.42
N LEU A 100 -0.29 -1.52 -14.41
CA LEU A 100 0.91 -1.33 -13.62
C LEU A 100 2.15 -1.59 -14.47
N ARG A 101 3.19 -0.77 -14.28
CA ARG A 101 4.50 -1.04 -14.87
C ARG A 101 5.04 -2.35 -14.30
N PRO A 102 5.65 -3.23 -15.12
CA PRO A 102 6.27 -4.44 -14.60
C PRO A 102 7.33 -4.07 -13.55
N PRO A 103 7.48 -4.88 -12.49
CA PRO A 103 8.50 -4.64 -11.49
C PRO A 103 9.91 -4.77 -12.12
N PRO A 104 10.93 -4.13 -11.52
CA PRO A 104 12.31 -4.29 -11.96
C PRO A 104 12.72 -5.77 -11.95
N ALA A 105 13.42 -6.23 -12.99
CA ALA A 105 13.76 -7.65 -13.18
C ALA A 105 14.70 -8.23 -12.11
N SER A 106 15.51 -7.39 -11.47
CA SER A 106 16.41 -7.80 -10.39
C SER A 106 16.00 -7.13 -9.09
N LEU A 107 15.92 -7.90 -8.00
CA LEU A 107 15.98 -7.33 -6.66
C LEU A 107 17.26 -6.50 -6.55
N ARG A 108 17.16 -5.32 -5.96
CA ARG A 108 18.31 -4.43 -5.77
C ARG A 108 19.49 -5.22 -5.14
N PRO A 109 20.66 -5.33 -5.81
CA PRO A 109 21.82 -5.94 -5.18
C PRO A 109 22.20 -5.11 -3.94
N GLY A 110 22.24 -5.76 -2.78
CA GLY A 110 22.55 -5.13 -1.49
C GLY A 110 21.53 -5.33 -0.36
N SER A 111 20.49 -6.16 -0.52
CA SER A 111 19.60 -6.54 0.61
C SER A 111 20.03 -7.84 1.29
N GLY A 112 21.34 -8.04 1.46
CA GLY A 112 21.90 -9.05 2.35
C GLY A 112 22.45 -8.38 3.61
N ALA A 113 21.90 -8.76 4.77
CA ALA A 113 22.45 -8.67 6.12
C ALA A 113 23.30 -7.44 6.54
N GLY A 114 22.78 -6.69 7.51
CA GLY A 114 23.62 -5.99 8.51
C GLY A 114 24.06 -4.56 8.17
N LEU A 115 23.24 -3.59 8.58
CA LEU A 115 23.81 -2.34 9.11
C LEU A 115 22.94 -1.84 10.27
N VAL A 116 23.16 -2.46 11.43
CA VAL A 116 22.98 -1.78 12.71
C VAL A 116 24.07 -0.71 12.75
N VAL A 117 23.74 0.54 12.41
CA VAL A 117 24.51 1.68 12.93
C VAL A 117 23.93 1.96 14.31
N CYS A 118 24.41 1.22 15.30
CA CYS A 118 24.47 1.73 16.66
C CYS A 118 25.34 2.99 16.60
N HIS A 119 24.73 4.17 16.70
CA HIS A 119 25.50 5.35 17.06
C HIS A 119 25.78 5.25 18.57
N PRO A 120 27.04 5.18 19.03
CA PRO A 120 27.31 5.17 20.46
C PRO A 120 26.92 6.53 21.05
N ALA A 121 26.10 6.49 22.08
CA ALA A 121 25.87 7.64 22.94
C ALA A 121 27.20 8.02 23.64
N ARG A 122 27.64 9.28 23.51
CA ARG A 122 27.83 10.24 24.63
C ARG A 122 28.76 11.40 24.28
N ALA A 123 28.28 12.58 24.69
CA ALA A 123 28.97 13.67 25.40
C ALA A 123 30.31 14.21 24.87
N GLY A 124 30.29 15.51 24.54
CA GLY A 124 31.50 16.32 24.40
C GLY A 124 31.19 17.73 23.89
N SER A 125 30.90 18.65 24.82
CA SER A 125 31.02 20.10 24.62
C SER A 125 32.48 20.46 24.32
N VAL A 126 32.77 21.31 23.32
CA VAL A 126 33.84 22.34 23.31
C VAL A 126 33.58 23.31 22.14
N VAL A 127 33.36 24.58 22.51
CA VAL A 127 33.45 25.88 21.77
C VAL A 127 32.48 26.11 20.61
#